data_AF-A0A7W1NL09-F1
#
_entry.id   AF-A0A7W1NL09-F1
#
_cell.length_a   1.000
_cell.length_b   1.000
_cell.length_c   1.000
_cell.angle_alpha   90.00
_cell.angle_beta   90.00
_cell.angle_gamma   90.00
#
_symmetry.space_group_name_H-M   'P 1'
#
loop_
_entity.id
_entity.type
_entity.pdbx_description
1 polymer ?
#
loop_
_entity_poly.entity_id
_entity_poly.type
_entity_poly.pdbx_seq_one_letter_code
_entity_poly.pdbx_strand_id
1 'polypeptide(L)' 'MFSTRVETDSLEIKLKQFKVIQEAARDLMQQEYRQQAVSTYVSVSEQILAIELELMARQECLSIWDE' A
#
# COMPACT_ATOMS: atom_id res chain seq x y z
N MET A 1 -18.76 12.78 -8.43
CA MET A 1 -17.49 12.82 -7.69
C MET A 1 -17.64 11.92 -6.48
N PHE A 2 -16.69 11.03 -6.20
CA PHE A 2 -16.65 10.29 -4.94
C PHE A 2 -16.14 11.23 -3.84
N SER A 3 -16.61 11.05 -2.60
CA SER A 3 -16.15 11.84 -1.46
C SER A 3 -14.69 11.49 -1.14
N THR A 4 -13.88 12.50 -0.83
CA THR A 4 -12.47 12.35 -0.41
C THR A 4 -12.29 11.30 0.69
N ARG A 5 -13.27 11.14 1.59
CA ARG A 5 -13.29 10.10 2.63
C ARG A 5 -13.41 8.68 2.06
N VAL A 6 -14.30 8.46 1.08
CA VAL A 6 -14.51 7.15 0.44
C VAL A 6 -13.27 6.72 -0.35
N GLU A 7 -12.58 7.66 -0.97
CA GLU A 7 -11.33 7.38 -1.66
C GLU A 7 -10.18 7.05 -0.69
N THR A 8 -10.10 7.74 0.46
CA THR A 8 -9.15 7.41 1.54
C THR A 8 -9.41 6.02 2.11
N ASP A 9 -10.66 5.67 2.43
CA ASP A 9 -11.03 4.32 2.91
C ASP A 9 -10.65 3.24 1.89
N SER A 10 -10.84 3.53 0.59
CA SER A 10 -10.43 2.63 -0.49
C SER A 10 -8.92 2.40 -0.53
N LEU A 11 -8.13 3.45 -0.33
CA LEU A 11 -6.66 3.37 -0.26
C LEU A 11 -6.20 2.58 0.96
N GLU A 12 -6.83 2.75 2.12
CA GLU A 12 -6.51 1.99 3.33
C GLU A 12 -6.79 0.49 3.18
N ILE A 13 -7.90 0.12 2.53
CA ILE A 13 -8.21 -1.28 2.22
C ILE A 13 -7.16 -1.88 1.30
N LYS A 14 -6.79 -1.15 0.22
CA LYS A 14 -5.72 -1.60 -0.70
C LYS A 14 -4.39 -1.75 0.02
N LEU A 15 -4.03 -0.82 0.89
CA LEU A 15 -2.80 -0.89 1.69
C LEU A 15 -2.75 -2.15 2.55
N LYS A 16 -3.85 -2.50 3.22
CA LYS A 16 -3.96 -3.73 4.02
C LYS A 16 -3.77 -4.97 3.15
N GLN A 17 -4.41 -5.03 1.99
CA GLN A 17 -4.28 -6.15 1.05
C GLN A 17 -2.85 -6.32 0.55
N PHE A 18 -2.18 -5.22 0.16
CA PHE A 18 -0.80 -5.30 -0.31
C PHE A 18 0.18 -5.70 0.77
N LYS A 19 -0.01 -5.27 2.03
CA LYS A 19 0.84 -5.72 3.15
C LYS A 19 0.76 -7.23 3.36
N VAL A 20 -0.43 -7.82 3.25
CA VAL A 20 -0.60 -9.29 3.31
C VAL A 20 0.13 -9.99 2.16
N ILE A 21 0.04 -9.45 0.93
CA ILE A 21 0.75 -10.02 -0.23
C ILE A 21 2.27 -9.90 -0.07
N GLN A 22 2.76 -8.77 0.46
CA GLN A 22 4.18 -8.54 0.73
C GLN A 22 4.73 -9.55 1.73
N GLU A 23 3.98 -9.84 2.80
CA GLU A 23 4.33 -10.84 3.81
C GLU A 23 4.37 -12.25 3.21
N ALA A 24 3.35 -12.63 2.46
CA ALA A 24 3.34 -13.92 1.75
C ALA A 24 4.50 -14.06 0.73
N ALA A 25 4.83 -12.99 -0.01
CA ALA A 25 5.97 -12.97 -0.91
C ALA A 25 7.29 -13.13 -0.15
N ARG A 26 7.41 -12.50 1.02
CA ARG A 26 8.58 -12.64 1.91
C ARG A 26 8.75 -14.07 2.41
N ASP A 27 7.67 -14.73 2.80
CA ASP A 27 7.69 -16.13 3.24
C ASP A 27 8.11 -17.07 2.11
N LEU A 28 7.60 -16.83 0.88
CA LEU A 28 8.00 -17.59 -0.31
C LEU A 28 9.47 -17.35 -0.71
N MET A 29 10.03 -16.16 -0.47
CA MET A 29 11.46 -15.89 -0.66
C MET A 29 12.35 -16.69 0.29
N GLN A 30 11.87 -17.01 1.49
CA GLN A 30 12.59 -17.84 2.44
C GLN A 30 12.57 -19.33 2.03
N GLN A 31 11.66 -19.72 1.14
CA GLN A 31 11.56 -21.04 0.53
C GLN A 31 12.37 -21.12 -0.79
N GLU A 32 12.30 -22.25 -1.51
CA GLU A 32 13.09 -22.50 -2.73
C GLU A 32 12.68 -21.63 -3.94
N TYR A 33 11.57 -20.90 -3.87
CA TYR A 33 11.00 -20.10 -4.98
C TYR A 33 11.51 -18.65 -5.03
N ARG A 34 12.83 -18.46 -4.94
CA ARG A 34 13.44 -17.15 -4.67
C ARG A 34 13.20 -16.09 -5.76
N GLN A 35 13.35 -16.40 -7.05
CA GLN A 35 13.34 -15.35 -8.08
C GLN A 35 11.97 -14.70 -8.28
N GLN A 36 10.90 -15.49 -8.37
CA GLN A 36 9.55 -14.97 -8.60
C GLN A 36 9.02 -14.26 -7.35
N ALA A 37 9.30 -14.80 -6.16
CA ALA A 37 8.91 -14.19 -4.89
C ALA A 37 9.62 -12.84 -4.65
N VAL A 38 10.90 -12.70 -5.01
CA VAL A 38 11.62 -11.41 -4.97
C VAL A 38 10.95 -10.38 -5.87
N SER A 39 10.61 -10.75 -7.11
CA SER A 39 9.96 -9.82 -8.05
C SER A 39 8.61 -9.35 -7.53
N THR A 40 7.78 -10.26 -6.98
CA THR A 40 6.51 -9.91 -6.35
C THR A 40 6.73 -9.01 -5.13
N TYR A 41 7.69 -9.32 -4.26
CA TYR A 41 7.99 -8.51 -3.08
C TYR A 41 8.38 -7.08 -3.45
N VAL A 42 9.25 -6.89 -4.44
CA VAL A 42 9.69 -5.55 -4.89
C VAL A 42 8.50 -4.77 -5.46
N SER A 43 7.75 -5.36 -6.39
CA SER A 43 6.62 -4.68 -7.04
C SER A 43 5.53 -4.29 -6.03
N VAL A 44 5.22 -5.18 -5.07
CA VAL A 44 4.25 -4.89 -4.02
C VAL A 44 4.76 -3.82 -3.06
N SER A 45 6.07 -3.80 -2.76
CA SER A 45 6.69 -2.74 -1.94
C SER A 45 6.56 -1.36 -2.59
N GLU A 46 6.74 -1.27 -3.90
CA GLU A 46 6.56 -0.01 -4.65
C GLU A 46 5.11 0.48 -4.61
N GLN A 47 4.13 -0.44 -4.74
CA GLN A 47 2.71 -0.12 -4.65
C GLN A 47 2.29 0.33 -3.24
N ILE A 48 2.84 -0.30 -2.20
CA ILE A 48 2.65 0.14 -0.81
C ILE A 48 3.16 1.56 -0.62
N LEU A 49 4.39 1.85 -1.07
CA LEU A 49 4.99 3.18 -0.93
C LEU A 49 4.15 4.26 -1.63
N ALA A 50 3.67 3.99 -2.84
CA ALA A 50 2.82 4.93 -3.57
C ALA A 50 1.52 5.24 -2.82
N ILE A 51 0.86 4.22 -2.25
CA ILE A 51 -0.36 4.40 -1.47
C ILE A 51 -0.09 5.15 -0.16
N GLU A 52 1.01 4.85 0.54
CA GLU A 52 1.36 5.53 1.80
C GLU A 52 1.65 7.02 1.56
N LEU A 53 2.35 7.37 0.48
CA LEU A 53 2.58 8.77 0.09
C LEU A 53 1.27 9.49 -0.26
N GLU A 54 0.36 8.82 -0.97
CA GLU A 54 -0.94 9.40 -1.32
C GLU A 54 -1.82 9.62 -0.08
N LEU A 55 -1.82 8.68 0.86
CA LEU A 55 -2.53 8.82 2.14
C LEU A 55 -1.97 9.98 2.97
N MET A 56 -0.64 10.13 3.04
CA MET A 56 -0.01 11.26 3.74
C MET A 56 -0.39 12.60 3.12
N ALA A 57 -0.32 12.72 1.79
CA ALA A 57 -0.69 13.94 1.09
C ALA A 57 -2.18 14.30 1.31
N ARG A 58 -3.06 13.29 1.33
CA ARG A 58 -4.49 13.47 1.63
C ARG A 58 -4.73 13.87 3.08
N GLN A 59 -3.97 13.33 4.03
CA GLN A 59 -4.05 13.70 5.44
C GLN A 59 -3.60 15.13 5.68
N GLU A 60 -2.49 15.56 5.09
CA GLU A 60 -2.03 16.97 5.13
C GLU A 60 -3.07 17.91 4.49
N CYS A 61 -3.67 17.51 3.37
CA CYS A 61 -4.75 18.29 2.76
C CYS A 61 -6.01 18.35 3.61
N LEU A 62 -6.28 17.40 4.51
CA LEU A 62 -7.42 17.50 5.42
C LEU A 62 -7.09 18.35 6.64
N SER A 63 -5.86 18.26 7.18
CA SER A 63 -5.45 19.04 8.35
C SER A 63 -5.37 20.54 8.09
N ILE A 64 -5.00 20.96 6.87
CA ILE A 64 -4.93 22.38 6.48
C ILE A 64 -6.33 23.03 6.43
N TRP A 65 -7.40 22.25 6.25
CA TRP A 65 -8.76 22.78 6.11
C TRP A 65 -9.57 22.74 7.41
N ASP A 66 -9.02 22.10 8.46
CA ASP A 66 -9.60 22.02 9.80
C ASP A 66 -9.00 23.07 10.78
N GLU A 67 -8.05 23.91 10.34
CA GLU A 67 -7.52 25.10 11.06
C GLU A 67 -8.22 26.41 10.66
#